data_AF-A0A918G0J4-F1
#
_entry.id   AF-A0A918G0J4-F1
#
_cell.length_a   1.000
_cell.length_b   1.000
_cell.length_c   1.000
_cell.angle_alpha   90.00
_cell.angle_beta   90.00
_cell.angle_gamma   90.00
#
_symmetry.space_group_name_H-M   'P 1'
#
loop_
_entity.id
_entity.type
_entity.pdbx_description
1 polymer ?
#
loop_
_entity_poly.entity_id
_entity_poly.type
_entity_poly.pdbx_seq_one_letter_code
_entity_poly.pdbx_strand_id
1 'polypeptide(L)'
;MPPPQANVGGRSLWSRPVAQDWAEQRDRSPESAAAKLDSGDNDLSIGLVDLRQRLARRFFGTLWERPDWRKRWALRFRTASAVQEIADELALSVAADTDSIIDAHDLAATVLHAVLDEFAYGKELDSSIDGPATFYGITTPVTKMLDWLIRHHPRTAHHLIGEIIGVAERRLEIPRQVSADSIRTALDSALPRQARLDFLERALPAVSRGADDWRTGAFGCE
;
A
#
# COMPACT_ATOMS: atom_id res chain seq x y z
N MET A 1 -5.87 22.61 6.41
CA MET A 1 -6.53 22.64 7.73
C MET A 1 -7.90 23.29 7.51
N PRO A 2 -9.00 22.81 8.13
CA PRO A 2 -10.30 23.43 7.97
C PRO A 2 -10.30 24.86 8.52
N PRO A 3 -11.19 25.74 8.02
CA PRO A 3 -11.33 27.09 8.54
C PRO A 3 -11.60 27.07 10.05
N PRO A 4 -11.04 28.02 10.82
CA PRO A 4 -11.28 28.09 12.25
C PRO A 4 -12.73 28.46 12.55
N GLN A 5 -13.31 27.84 13.57
CA GLN A 5 -14.69 28.11 14.00
C GLN A 5 -14.76 29.38 14.86
N ALA A 6 -13.66 29.75 15.51
CA ALA A 6 -13.53 30.99 16.24
C ALA A 6 -12.07 31.50 16.21
N ASN A 7 -11.90 32.81 16.36
CA ASN A 7 -10.60 33.41 16.65
C ASN A 7 -10.72 34.17 17.98
N VAL A 8 -9.98 33.74 19.01
CA VAL A 8 -9.98 34.39 20.34
C VAL A 8 -8.57 34.88 20.62
N GLY A 9 -8.40 36.20 20.80
CA GLY A 9 -7.09 36.80 21.06
C GLY A 9 -6.05 36.55 19.95
N GLY A 10 -6.49 36.49 18.69
CA GLY A 10 -5.63 36.20 17.54
C GLY A 10 -5.24 34.73 17.37
N ARG A 11 -5.76 33.81 18.20
CA ARG A 11 -5.57 32.37 18.05
C ARG A 11 -6.79 31.72 17.41
N SER A 12 -6.55 30.97 16.35
CA SER A 12 -7.56 30.11 15.72
C SER A 12 -7.93 28.95 16.63
N LEU A 13 -9.23 28.73 16.81
CA LEU A 13 -9.81 27.69 17.63
C LEU A 13 -10.71 26.78 16.80
N TRP A 14 -10.60 25.49 17.08
CA TRP A 14 -11.46 24.43 16.58
C TRP A 14 -12.10 23.73 17.75
N SER A 15 -13.34 23.28 17.58
CA SER A 15 -13.91 22.32 18.53
C SER A 15 -13.08 21.02 18.53
N ARG A 16 -13.01 20.36 19.70
CA ARG A 16 -12.27 19.10 19.86
C ARG A 16 -12.67 18.04 18.81
N PRO A 17 -13.97 17.85 18.45
CA PRO A 17 -14.34 16.90 17.41
C PRO A 17 -13.76 17.26 16.04
N VAL A 18 -13.83 18.53 15.61
CA VAL A 18 -13.28 18.96 14.31
C VAL A 18 -11.76 18.80 14.27
N ALA A 19 -11.06 19.11 15.37
CA ALA A 19 -9.63 18.92 15.46
C ALA A 19 -9.24 17.42 15.39
N GLN A 20 -10.03 16.56 16.04
CA GLN A 20 -9.83 15.11 16.03
C GLN A 20 -10.10 14.50 14.65
N ASP A 21 -11.23 14.84 14.02
CA ASP A 21 -11.58 14.39 12.68
C ASP A 21 -10.53 14.83 11.65
N TRP A 22 -10.06 16.08 11.76
CA TRP A 22 -9.00 16.58 10.88
C TRP A 22 -7.67 15.85 11.08
N ALA A 23 -7.29 15.57 12.33
CA ALA A 23 -6.09 14.82 12.64
C ALA A 23 -6.17 13.39 12.10
N GLU A 24 -7.32 12.74 12.26
CA GLU A 24 -7.60 11.40 11.74
C GLU A 24 -7.59 11.36 10.21
N GLN A 25 -8.19 12.35 9.55
CA GLN A 25 -8.16 12.47 8.09
C GLN A 25 -6.73 12.65 7.56
N ARG A 26 -5.89 13.42 8.27
CA ARG A 26 -4.47 13.55 7.91
C ARG A 26 -3.69 12.28 8.14
N ASP A 27 -3.94 11.59 9.25
CA ASP A 27 -3.26 10.33 9.55
C ASP A 27 -3.59 9.24 8.52
N ARG A 28 -4.82 9.23 7.97
CA ARG A 28 -5.23 8.30 6.90
C ARG A 28 -4.94 8.77 5.47
N SER A 29 -4.25 9.90 5.29
CA SER A 29 -3.91 10.40 3.95
C SER A 29 -3.00 9.42 3.18
N PRO A 30 -3.04 9.41 1.83
CA PRO A 30 -2.13 8.62 1.01
C PRO A 30 -0.66 8.92 1.32
N GLU A 31 -0.33 10.17 1.63
CA GLU A 31 1.01 10.61 2.02
C GLU A 31 1.44 10.00 3.35
N SER A 32 0.55 9.99 4.35
CA SER A 32 0.82 9.39 5.66
C SER A 32 0.99 7.87 5.56
N ALA A 33 0.16 7.20 4.74
CA ALA A 33 0.31 5.78 4.46
C ALA A 33 1.64 5.48 3.74
N ALA A 34 1.99 6.29 2.74
CA ALA A 34 3.25 6.15 2.01
C ALA A 34 4.48 6.39 2.88
N ALA A 35 4.43 7.34 3.82
CA ALA A 35 5.54 7.63 4.73
C ALA A 35 5.90 6.44 5.64
N LYS A 36 4.97 5.48 5.86
CA LYS A 36 5.26 4.24 6.62
C LYS A 36 6.07 3.23 5.82
N LEU A 37 6.11 3.42 4.51
CA LEU A 37 6.84 2.57 3.57
C LEU A 37 8.02 3.31 2.94
N ASP A 38 8.33 4.50 3.44
CA ASP A 38 9.55 5.24 3.12
C ASP A 38 10.72 4.64 3.91
N SER A 39 11.84 4.39 3.23
CA SER A 39 13.05 3.90 3.89
C SER A 39 13.92 5.03 4.47
N GLY A 40 13.61 6.29 4.18
CA GLY A 40 14.42 7.47 4.53
C GLY A 40 15.71 7.61 3.72
N ASP A 41 15.86 6.81 2.65
CA ASP A 41 17.02 6.79 1.75
C ASP A 41 16.58 7.30 0.38
N ASN A 42 17.03 8.50 0.00
CA ASN A 42 16.72 9.15 -1.29
C ASN A 42 15.20 9.22 -1.61
N ASP A 43 14.35 9.39 -0.60
CA ASP A 43 12.88 9.41 -0.71
C ASP A 43 12.29 8.18 -1.43
N LEU A 44 13.01 7.05 -1.41
CA LEU A 44 12.57 5.79 -2.02
C LEU A 44 11.68 4.99 -1.07
N SER A 45 10.69 4.31 -1.66
CA SER A 45 9.93 3.30 -0.93
C SER A 45 10.78 2.06 -0.63
N ILE A 46 10.41 1.30 0.40
CA ILE A 46 11.10 0.05 0.80
C ILE A 46 11.25 -0.90 -0.40
N GLY A 47 10.24 -1.00 -1.26
CA GLY A 47 10.30 -1.82 -2.48
C GLY A 47 11.37 -1.35 -3.46
N LEU A 48 11.50 -0.04 -3.66
CA LEU A 48 12.49 0.55 -4.55
C LEU A 48 13.91 0.42 -4.00
N VAL A 49 14.11 0.51 -2.68
CA VAL A 49 15.42 0.21 -2.06
C VAL A 49 15.80 -1.26 -2.25
N ASP A 50 14.88 -2.19 -2.02
CA ASP A 50 15.11 -3.61 -2.25
C ASP A 50 15.41 -3.91 -3.73
N LEU A 51 14.74 -3.22 -4.66
CA LEU A 51 15.01 -3.30 -6.08
C LEU A 51 16.42 -2.77 -6.41
N ARG A 52 16.77 -1.58 -5.93
CA ARG A 52 18.09 -0.96 -6.09
C ARG A 52 19.20 -1.91 -5.61
N GLN A 53 19.09 -2.45 -4.39
CA GLN A 53 20.10 -3.37 -3.84
C GLN A 53 20.25 -4.64 -4.67
N ARG A 54 19.15 -5.21 -5.19
CA ARG A 54 19.20 -6.38 -6.07
C ARG A 54 19.84 -6.06 -7.42
N LEU A 55 19.50 -4.93 -8.02
CA LEU A 55 20.06 -4.48 -9.29
C LEU A 55 21.55 -4.17 -9.16
N ALA A 56 21.96 -3.46 -8.10
CA ALA A 56 23.36 -3.13 -7.83
C ALA A 56 24.23 -4.40 -7.77
N ARG A 57 23.79 -5.41 -7.00
CA ARG A 57 24.48 -6.72 -6.94
C ARG A 57 24.58 -7.37 -8.32
N ARG A 58 23.52 -7.31 -9.11
CA ARG A 58 23.49 -7.93 -10.45
C ARG A 58 24.38 -7.20 -11.45
N PHE A 59 24.37 -5.86 -11.44
CA PHE A 59 25.23 -5.04 -12.27
C PHE A 59 26.69 -5.21 -11.88
N PHE A 60 27.01 -5.21 -10.58
CA PHE A 60 28.36 -5.49 -10.10
C PHE A 60 28.85 -6.87 -10.56
N GLY A 61 28.07 -7.94 -10.34
CA GLY A 61 28.42 -9.28 -10.80
C GLY A 61 28.65 -9.33 -12.33
N THR A 62 27.82 -8.62 -13.09
CA THR A 62 27.97 -8.56 -14.56
C THR A 62 29.23 -7.82 -14.99
N LEU A 63 29.52 -6.67 -14.38
CA LEU A 63 30.60 -5.76 -14.77
C LEU A 63 31.96 -6.19 -14.23
N TRP A 64 31.98 -6.72 -13.00
CA TRP A 64 33.20 -7.10 -12.30
C TRP A 64 33.49 -8.58 -12.42
N GLU A 65 32.59 -9.50 -12.09
CA GLU A 65 32.92 -10.93 -11.96
C GLU A 65 33.22 -11.60 -13.30
N ARG A 66 32.70 -11.06 -14.41
CA ARG A 66 32.97 -11.56 -15.76
C ARG A 66 34.30 -11.02 -16.31
N PRO A 67 35.30 -11.89 -16.57
CA PRO A 67 36.63 -11.45 -17.05
C PRO A 67 36.56 -10.65 -18.36
N ASP A 68 35.65 -11.01 -19.26
CA ASP A 68 35.45 -10.34 -20.55
C ASP A 68 34.96 -8.90 -20.43
N TRP A 69 34.21 -8.58 -19.38
CA TRP A 69 33.77 -7.22 -19.10
C TRP A 69 34.82 -6.49 -18.29
N ARG A 70 35.40 -7.12 -17.26
CA ARG A 70 36.44 -6.52 -16.42
C ARG A 70 37.63 -5.99 -17.24
N LYS A 71 38.05 -6.73 -18.28
CA LYS A 71 39.17 -6.30 -19.16
C LYS A 71 38.84 -5.09 -20.05
N ARG A 72 37.56 -4.74 -20.23
CA ARG A 72 37.12 -3.57 -21.02
C ARG A 72 37.22 -2.26 -20.24
N TRP A 73 37.33 -2.33 -18.92
CA TRP A 73 37.55 -1.15 -18.09
C TRP A 73 38.93 -0.57 -18.35
N ALA A 74 39.00 0.77 -18.43
CA ALA A 74 40.25 1.50 -18.42
C ALA A 74 41.03 1.15 -17.14
N LEU A 75 42.34 0.95 -17.26
CA LEU A 75 43.18 0.42 -16.16
C LEU A 75 43.02 1.20 -14.85
N ARG A 76 42.94 2.54 -14.91
CA ARG A 76 42.75 3.41 -13.73
C ARG A 76 41.42 3.20 -12.99
N PHE A 77 40.40 2.63 -13.63
CA PHE A 77 39.08 2.37 -13.06
C PHE A 77 38.78 0.88 -12.92
N ARG A 78 39.76 -0.01 -13.20
CA ARG A 78 39.59 -1.45 -13.07
C ARG A 78 39.80 -1.89 -11.62
N THR A 79 38.99 -1.35 -10.72
CA THR A 79 38.98 -1.69 -9.30
C THR A 79 37.56 -2.07 -8.89
N ALA A 80 37.42 -2.96 -7.90
CA ALA A 80 36.10 -3.37 -7.44
C ALA A 80 35.28 -2.18 -6.93
N SER A 81 35.91 -1.23 -6.21
CA SER A 81 35.23 -0.03 -5.71
C SER A 81 34.63 0.83 -6.83
N ALA A 82 35.42 1.14 -7.86
CA ALA A 82 34.93 1.98 -8.96
C ALA A 82 33.79 1.31 -9.75
N VAL A 83 33.84 -0.03 -9.89
CA VAL A 83 32.75 -0.78 -10.53
C VAL A 83 31.51 -0.85 -9.64
N GLN A 84 31.69 -0.97 -8.33
CA GLN A 84 30.60 -0.96 -7.36
C GLN A 84 29.86 0.38 -7.37
N GLU A 85 30.59 1.50 -7.34
CA GLU A 85 30.01 2.85 -7.45
C GLU A 85 29.13 2.99 -8.71
N ILE A 86 29.63 2.56 -9.87
CA ILE A 86 28.85 2.59 -11.11
C ILE A 86 27.65 1.64 -11.06
N ALA A 87 27.80 0.47 -10.47
CA ALA A 87 26.69 -0.48 -10.32
C ALA A 87 25.58 0.09 -9.41
N ASP A 88 25.96 0.78 -8.34
CA ASP A 88 25.03 1.44 -7.42
C ASP A 88 24.30 2.61 -8.10
N GLU A 89 25.02 3.45 -8.86
CA GLU A 89 24.43 4.55 -9.64
C GLU A 89 23.45 4.05 -10.72
N LEU A 90 23.84 3.01 -11.47
CA LEU A 90 22.94 2.40 -12.46
C LEU A 90 21.68 1.81 -11.80
N ALA A 91 21.85 1.15 -10.65
CA ALA A 91 20.74 0.60 -9.92
C ALA A 91 19.80 1.68 -9.37
N LEU A 92 20.35 2.80 -8.88
CA LEU A 92 19.57 3.94 -8.42
C LEU A 92 18.78 4.56 -9.58
N SER A 93 19.43 4.77 -10.74
CA SER A 93 18.77 5.30 -11.94
C SER A 93 17.60 4.45 -12.39
N VAL A 94 17.75 3.12 -12.40
CA VAL A 94 16.66 2.21 -12.80
C VAL A 94 15.55 2.18 -11.74
N ALA A 95 15.91 2.14 -10.45
CA ALA A 95 14.90 2.17 -9.39
C ALA A 95 14.08 3.47 -9.40
N ALA A 96 14.72 4.61 -9.61
CA ALA A 96 14.07 5.91 -9.70
C ALA A 96 13.14 6.06 -10.93
N ASP A 97 13.40 5.30 -12.00
CA ASP A 97 12.62 5.34 -13.25
C ASP A 97 11.78 4.06 -13.45
N THR A 98 11.33 3.43 -12.36
CA THR A 98 10.52 2.20 -12.47
C THR A 98 9.21 2.42 -13.24
N ASP A 99 8.66 3.64 -13.15
CA ASP A 99 7.43 4.03 -13.87
C ASP A 99 7.55 3.94 -15.40
N SER A 100 8.76 4.02 -15.97
CA SER A 100 8.96 3.85 -17.41
C SER A 100 8.93 2.38 -17.86
N ILE A 101 9.08 1.44 -16.92
CA ILE A 101 9.08 0.00 -17.17
C ILE A 101 7.69 -0.59 -16.93
N ILE A 102 7.07 -0.23 -15.80
CA ILE A 102 5.73 -0.65 -15.41
C ILE A 102 4.99 0.58 -14.94
N ASP A 103 4.01 1.04 -15.73
CA ASP A 103 3.14 2.13 -15.32
C ASP A 103 2.29 1.68 -14.13
N ALA A 104 2.47 2.35 -12.99
CA ALA A 104 1.79 1.99 -11.75
C ALA A 104 0.27 2.19 -11.83
N HIS A 105 -0.20 3.12 -12.67
CA HIS A 105 -1.63 3.39 -12.85
C HIS A 105 -2.31 2.31 -13.69
N ASP A 106 -1.69 1.90 -14.81
CA ASP A 106 -2.19 0.81 -15.65
C ASP A 106 -2.19 -0.53 -14.90
N LEU A 107 -1.15 -0.78 -14.10
CA LEU A 107 -1.12 -1.95 -13.22
C LEU A 107 -2.21 -1.87 -12.16
N ALA A 108 -2.43 -0.71 -11.54
CA ALA A 108 -3.49 -0.52 -10.56
C ALA A 108 -4.88 -0.77 -11.15
N ALA A 109 -5.15 -0.28 -12.36
CA ALA A 109 -6.41 -0.54 -13.07
C ALA A 109 -6.60 -2.04 -13.35
N THR A 110 -5.53 -2.74 -13.74
CA THR A 110 -5.56 -4.20 -13.95
C THR A 110 -5.87 -4.95 -12.65
N VAL A 111 -5.22 -4.57 -11.54
CA VAL A 111 -5.45 -5.18 -10.23
C VAL A 111 -6.86 -4.88 -9.72
N LEU A 112 -7.37 -3.66 -9.92
CA LEU A 112 -8.74 -3.29 -9.57
C LEU A 112 -9.74 -4.24 -10.23
N HIS A 113 -9.63 -4.43 -11.55
CA HIS A 113 -10.54 -5.31 -12.28
C HIS A 113 -10.43 -6.76 -11.83
N ALA A 114 -9.20 -7.26 -11.63
CA ALA A 114 -8.98 -8.63 -11.16
C ALA A 114 -9.57 -8.88 -9.76
N VAL A 115 -9.37 -7.97 -8.81
CA VAL A 115 -9.93 -8.10 -7.45
C VAL A 115 -11.45 -8.05 -7.48
N LEU A 116 -12.05 -7.15 -8.29
CA LEU A 116 -13.51 -7.06 -8.39
C LEU A 116 -14.13 -8.30 -9.03
N ASP A 117 -13.46 -8.92 -10.00
CA ASP A 117 -13.89 -10.20 -10.59
C ASP A 117 -13.85 -11.33 -9.55
N GLU A 118 -12.77 -11.42 -8.76
CA GLU A 118 -12.65 -12.40 -7.67
C GLU A 118 -13.69 -12.19 -6.56
N PHE A 119 -14.03 -10.93 -6.26
CA PHE A 119 -15.12 -10.59 -5.34
C PHE A 119 -16.49 -10.98 -5.88
N ALA A 120 -16.75 -10.75 -7.17
CA ALA A 120 -18.00 -11.15 -7.80
C ALA A 120 -18.15 -12.69 -7.77
N TYR A 121 -17.10 -13.41 -8.14
CA TYR A 121 -17.06 -14.87 -8.06
C TYR A 121 -17.25 -15.38 -6.62
N GLY A 122 -16.58 -14.77 -5.65
CA GLY A 122 -16.75 -15.09 -4.22
C GLY A 122 -18.18 -14.88 -3.72
N LYS A 123 -18.83 -13.78 -4.12
CA LYS A 123 -20.23 -13.50 -3.79
C LYS A 123 -21.20 -14.52 -4.40
N GLU A 124 -20.97 -14.90 -5.66
CA GLU A 124 -21.77 -15.95 -6.32
C GLU A 124 -21.66 -17.28 -5.57
N LEU A 125 -20.45 -17.66 -5.16
CA LEU A 125 -20.23 -18.88 -4.38
C LEU A 125 -20.91 -18.81 -3.00
N ASP A 126 -20.81 -17.68 -2.31
CA ASP A 126 -21.44 -17.45 -1.00
C ASP A 126 -22.97 -17.53 -1.08
N SER A 127 -23.59 -17.07 -2.17
CA SER A 127 -25.04 -17.19 -2.37
C SER A 127 -25.56 -18.65 -2.41
N SER A 128 -24.65 -19.62 -2.59
CA SER A 128 -24.95 -21.06 -2.56
C SER A 128 -24.75 -21.71 -1.18
N ILE A 129 -24.23 -20.97 -0.20
CA ILE A 129 -23.91 -21.45 1.15
C ILE A 129 -24.76 -20.68 2.17
N ASP A 130 -25.34 -21.35 3.16
CA ASP A 130 -26.08 -20.68 4.23
C ASP A 130 -25.11 -19.99 5.21
N GLY A 131 -25.07 -18.65 5.18
CA GLY A 131 -24.38 -17.80 6.15
C GLY A 131 -23.85 -16.50 5.54
N PRO A 132 -23.60 -15.46 6.34
CA PRO A 132 -22.97 -14.24 5.82
C PRO A 132 -21.47 -14.47 5.58
N ALA A 133 -20.97 -14.20 4.36
CA ALA A 133 -19.52 -14.16 4.12
C ALA A 133 -18.82 -13.13 5.01
N THR A 134 -17.76 -13.57 5.68
CA THR A 134 -16.85 -12.70 6.43
C THR A 134 -15.78 -12.08 5.51
N PHE A 135 -15.39 -12.78 4.43
CA PHE A 135 -14.44 -12.32 3.43
C PHE A 135 -14.55 -13.13 2.12
N TYR A 136 -14.03 -12.58 1.03
CA TYR A 136 -13.84 -13.26 -0.25
C TYR A 136 -12.35 -13.46 -0.52
N GLY A 137 -11.98 -14.64 -1.02
CA GLY A 137 -10.59 -14.97 -1.31
C GLY A 137 -10.05 -14.17 -2.49
N ILE A 138 -8.81 -13.71 -2.40
CA ILE A 138 -8.07 -13.10 -3.51
C ILE A 138 -6.95 -14.06 -3.91
N THR A 139 -6.80 -14.34 -5.21
CA THR A 139 -5.81 -15.32 -5.66
C THR A 139 -4.37 -14.82 -5.45
N THR A 140 -3.45 -15.76 -5.25
CA THR A 140 -2.04 -15.43 -4.99
C THR A 140 -1.40 -14.52 -6.06
N PRO A 141 -1.63 -14.68 -7.37
CA PRO A 141 -1.10 -13.76 -8.37
C PRO A 141 -1.58 -12.31 -8.20
N VAL A 142 -2.88 -12.11 -7.97
CA VAL A 142 -3.48 -10.77 -7.75
C VAL A 142 -2.94 -10.15 -6.47
N THR A 143 -2.89 -10.93 -5.39
CA THR A 143 -2.26 -10.52 -4.13
C THR A 143 -0.81 -10.09 -4.31
N LYS A 144 -0.01 -10.80 -5.13
CA LYS A 144 1.39 -10.43 -5.39
C LYS A 144 1.51 -9.12 -6.16
N MET A 145 0.61 -8.84 -7.10
CA MET A 145 0.58 -7.55 -7.81
C MET A 145 0.19 -6.42 -6.87
N LEU A 146 -0.80 -6.64 -6.00
CA LEU A 146 -1.18 -5.67 -4.98
C LEU A 146 -0.05 -5.42 -3.98
N ASP A 147 0.65 -6.47 -3.51
CA ASP A 147 1.83 -6.32 -2.64
C ASP A 147 2.95 -5.55 -3.34
N TRP A 148 3.18 -5.82 -4.63
CA TRP A 148 4.16 -5.07 -5.41
C TRP A 148 3.81 -3.58 -5.46
N LEU A 149 2.55 -3.23 -5.72
CA LEU A 149 2.08 -1.84 -5.73
C LEU A 149 2.25 -1.18 -4.36
N ILE A 150 1.88 -1.86 -3.27
CA ILE A 150 2.06 -1.34 -1.91
C ILE A 150 3.54 -1.03 -1.66
N ARG A 151 4.44 -1.93 -2.05
CA ARG A 151 5.87 -1.78 -1.79
C ARG A 151 6.56 -0.71 -2.61
N HIS A 152 6.18 -0.54 -3.88
CA HIS A 152 6.90 0.31 -4.82
C HIS A 152 6.19 1.67 -5.02
N HIS A 153 4.85 1.67 -5.06
CA HIS A 153 4.01 2.84 -5.33
C HIS A 153 2.90 2.98 -4.25
N PRO A 154 3.27 3.22 -2.98
CA PRO A 154 2.34 3.14 -1.86
C PRO A 154 1.17 4.14 -1.93
N ARG A 155 1.37 5.31 -2.55
CA ARG A 155 0.29 6.29 -2.78
C ARG A 155 -0.75 5.74 -3.74
N THR A 156 -0.31 5.18 -4.87
CA THR A 156 -1.19 4.52 -5.86
C THR A 156 -1.94 3.36 -5.23
N ALA A 157 -1.25 2.54 -4.43
CA ALA A 157 -1.86 1.41 -3.73
C ALA A 157 -2.94 1.85 -2.72
N HIS A 158 -2.71 2.94 -1.98
CA HIS A 158 -3.70 3.51 -1.06
C HIS A 158 -4.98 3.92 -1.79
N HIS A 159 -4.85 4.64 -2.90
CA HIS A 159 -5.99 5.00 -3.74
C HIS A 159 -6.71 3.79 -4.31
N LEU A 160 -5.96 2.83 -4.85
CA LEU A 160 -6.50 1.58 -5.40
C LEU A 160 -7.33 0.80 -4.36
N ILE A 161 -6.84 0.68 -3.12
CA ILE A 161 -7.58 0.00 -2.05
C ILE A 161 -8.91 0.71 -1.76
N GLY A 162 -8.89 2.04 -1.68
CA GLY A 162 -10.11 2.84 -1.51
C GLY A 162 -11.09 2.65 -2.67
N GLU A 163 -10.57 2.57 -3.90
CA GLU A 163 -11.35 2.34 -5.10
C GLU A 163 -11.97 0.94 -5.14
N ILE A 164 -11.19 -0.12 -4.86
CA ILE A 164 -11.69 -1.50 -4.75
C ILE A 164 -12.89 -1.56 -3.80
N ILE A 165 -12.72 -1.01 -2.59
CA ILE A 165 -13.77 -1.04 -1.55
C ILE A 165 -15.00 -0.24 -2.01
N GLY A 166 -14.81 0.96 -2.55
CA GLY A 166 -15.92 1.81 -2.99
C GLY A 166 -16.65 1.28 -4.22
N VAL A 167 -15.96 0.58 -5.12
CA VAL A 167 -16.57 -0.04 -6.30
C VAL A 167 -17.27 -1.34 -5.93
N ALA A 168 -16.67 -2.17 -5.08
CA ALA A 168 -17.30 -3.39 -4.56
C ALA A 168 -18.61 -3.08 -3.81
N GLU A 169 -18.61 -2.06 -2.96
CA GLU A 169 -19.82 -1.61 -2.25
C GLU A 169 -20.92 -1.16 -3.21
N ARG A 170 -20.61 -0.31 -4.18
CA ARG A 170 -21.62 0.29 -5.07
C ARG A 170 -22.12 -0.64 -6.17
N ARG A 171 -21.25 -1.51 -6.71
CA ARG A 171 -21.58 -2.35 -7.88
C ARG A 171 -21.90 -3.78 -7.51
N LEU A 172 -21.24 -4.31 -6.49
CA LEU A 172 -21.40 -5.69 -6.06
C LEU A 172 -22.18 -5.79 -4.75
N GLU A 173 -22.59 -4.67 -4.14
CA GLU A 173 -23.30 -4.62 -2.86
C GLU A 173 -22.55 -5.35 -1.73
N ILE A 174 -21.22 -5.45 -1.84
CA ILE A 174 -20.38 -6.10 -0.85
C ILE A 174 -20.13 -5.10 0.29
N PRO A 175 -20.44 -5.42 1.55
CA PRO A 175 -20.15 -4.53 2.66
C PRO A 175 -18.67 -4.15 2.71
N ARG A 176 -18.38 -2.88 2.99
CA ARG A 176 -17.00 -2.35 3.06
C ARG A 176 -16.08 -3.18 3.94
N GLN A 177 -16.61 -3.68 5.05
CA GLN A 177 -15.85 -4.47 6.01
C GLN A 177 -15.43 -5.82 5.42
N VAL A 178 -16.30 -6.50 4.67
CA VAL A 178 -16.00 -7.75 3.98
C VAL A 178 -14.89 -7.53 2.95
N SER A 179 -14.96 -6.46 2.16
CA SER A 179 -13.89 -6.09 1.22
C SER A 179 -12.56 -5.82 1.94
N ALA A 180 -12.61 -5.08 3.05
CA ALA A 180 -11.42 -4.78 3.83
C ALA A 180 -10.79 -6.03 4.45
N ASP A 181 -11.59 -6.95 4.98
CA ASP A 181 -11.13 -8.20 5.57
C ASP A 181 -10.60 -9.18 4.52
N SER A 182 -11.17 -9.16 3.31
CA SER A 182 -10.64 -9.86 2.14
C SER A 182 -9.22 -9.40 1.82
N ILE A 183 -9.00 -8.08 1.73
CA ILE A 183 -7.67 -7.50 1.47
C ILE A 183 -6.70 -7.80 2.62
N ARG A 184 -7.13 -7.68 3.89
CA ARG A 184 -6.28 -8.01 5.05
C ARG A 184 -5.83 -9.46 5.04
N THR A 185 -6.73 -10.38 4.70
CA THR A 185 -6.49 -11.82 4.71
C THR A 185 -5.62 -12.24 3.53
N ALA A 186 -5.82 -11.62 2.37
CA ALA A 186 -5.05 -11.89 1.18
C ALA A 186 -3.58 -11.48 1.32
N LEU A 187 -3.31 -10.33 1.95
CA LEU A 187 -1.97 -9.76 2.01
C LEU A 187 -1.08 -10.46 3.03
N ASP A 188 -0.46 -11.56 2.61
CA ASP A 188 0.75 -12.11 3.24
C ASP A 188 2.00 -11.57 2.54
N SER A 189 2.25 -10.28 2.75
CA SER A 189 3.38 -9.56 2.15
C SER A 189 4.74 -10.01 2.69
N ALA A 190 5.77 -9.86 1.86
CA ALA A 190 7.17 -9.90 2.29
C ALA A 190 7.64 -8.59 2.96
N LEU A 191 6.73 -7.65 3.23
CA LEU A 191 7.03 -6.46 4.03
C LEU A 191 7.20 -6.84 5.51
N PRO A 192 8.00 -6.06 6.28
CA PRO A 192 7.97 -6.16 7.73
C PRO A 192 6.54 -6.04 8.23
N ARG A 193 6.12 -6.99 9.10
CA ARG A 193 4.74 -7.08 9.60
C ARG A 193 4.20 -5.74 10.11
N GLN A 194 5.01 -4.98 10.84
CA GLN A 194 4.61 -3.68 11.37
C GLN A 194 4.34 -2.65 10.27
N ALA A 195 5.22 -2.54 9.28
CA ALA A 195 5.04 -1.61 8.16
C ALA A 195 3.77 -1.94 7.34
N ARG A 196 3.49 -3.25 7.15
CA ARG A 196 2.23 -3.70 6.53
C ARG A 196 1.03 -3.24 7.35
N LEU A 197 1.03 -3.49 8.66
CA LEU A 197 -0.11 -3.14 9.53
C LEU A 197 -0.34 -1.63 9.57
N ASP A 198 0.72 -0.83 9.72
CA ASP A 198 0.65 0.64 9.75
C ASP A 198 0.09 1.22 8.45
N PHE A 199 0.46 0.62 7.30
CA PHE A 199 -0.09 0.99 6.00
C PHE A 199 -1.57 0.63 5.90
N LEU A 200 -1.94 -0.62 6.22
CA LEU A 200 -3.32 -1.11 6.11
C LEU A 200 -4.27 -0.40 7.08
N GLU A 201 -3.82 0.01 8.26
CA GLU A 201 -4.60 0.81 9.21
C GLU A 201 -5.06 2.16 8.60
N ARG A 202 -4.24 2.73 7.71
CA ARG A 202 -4.50 4.01 7.05
C ARG A 202 -5.23 3.86 5.73
N ALA A 203 -4.99 2.76 5.02
CA ALA A 203 -5.60 2.48 3.71
C ALA A 203 -7.00 1.87 3.81
N LEU A 204 -7.29 1.12 4.88
CA LEU A 204 -8.57 0.45 5.06
C LEU A 204 -9.53 1.26 5.94
N PRO A 205 -10.85 1.08 5.76
CA PRO A 205 -11.84 1.59 6.70
C PRO A 205 -11.54 1.11 8.12
N ALA A 206 -11.79 1.99 9.09
CA ALA A 206 -11.71 1.63 10.49
C ALA A 206 -12.59 0.41 10.76
N VAL A 207 -12.03 -0.57 11.46
CA VAL A 207 -12.81 -1.71 11.94
C VAL A 207 -13.87 -1.14 12.87
N SER A 208 -15.12 -1.20 12.44
CA SER A 208 -16.24 -0.88 13.32
C SER A 208 -16.26 -1.95 14.40
N ARG A 209 -15.61 -1.72 15.54
CA ARG A 209 -15.98 -2.45 16.77
C ARG A 209 -17.45 -2.10 16.99
N GLY A 210 -18.31 -3.10 16.84
CA GLY A 210 -19.76 -2.94 16.75
C GLY A 210 -20.30 -1.84 17.66
N ALA A 211 -20.94 -0.86 17.06
CA ALA A 211 -21.84 0.07 17.72
C ALA A 211 -23.16 -0.64 18.04
N ASP A 212 -23.10 -1.76 18.78
CA ASP A 212 -24.25 -2.60 19.14
C ASP A 212 -24.23 -3.05 20.62
N ASP A 213 -23.57 -2.28 21.50
CA ASP A 213 -23.55 -2.55 22.96
C ASP A 213 -24.02 -1.34 23.80
N TRP A 214 -25.00 -0.58 23.30
CA TRP A 214 -25.64 0.49 24.09
C TRP A 214 -27.18 0.45 24.11
N ARG A 215 -27.81 -0.57 23.49
CA ARG A 215 -29.28 -0.76 23.47
C ARG A 215 -29.79 -1.88 24.39
N THR A 216 -29.18 -2.05 25.55
CA THR A 216 -29.81 -2.72 26.71
C THR A 216 -29.88 -1.75 27.89
N GLY A 217 -30.51 -0.60 27.62
CA GLY A 217 -31.12 0.23 28.64
C GLY A 217 -32.63 0.05 28.63
N ALA A 218 -33.16 -0.57 29.69
CA ALA A 218 -34.45 -0.29 30.31
C ALA A 218 -35.75 -0.37 29.47
N PHE A 219 -36.44 -1.50 29.56
CA PHE A 219 -37.91 -1.65 29.71
C PHE A 219 -38.13 -3.05 30.34
N GLY A 220 -38.88 -3.32 31.40
CA GLY A 220 -39.74 -2.51 32.26
C GLY A 220 -40.10 -3.33 33.51
N CYS A 221 -40.72 -2.65 34.47
CA CYS A 221 -41.24 -3.18 35.73
C CYS A 221 -42.27 -4.29 35.53
N GLU A 222 -42.23 -5.30 36.41
CA GLU A 222 -43.34 -5.70 37.30
C GLU A 222 -42.76 -6.48 38.50
#